data_AF-A0A921BFC2-F1
#
_entry.id   AF-A0A921BFC2-F1
#
_cell.length_a   1.000
_cell.length_b   1.000
_cell.length_c   1.000
_cell.angle_alpha   90.00
_cell.angle_beta   90.00
_cell.angle_gamma   90.00
#
_symmetry.space_group_name_H-M   'P 1'
#
loop_
_entity.id
_entity.type
_entity.pdbx_description
1 polymer ?
#
loop_
_entity_poly.entity_id
_entity_poly.type
_entity_poly.pdbx_seq_one_letter_code
_entity_poly.pdbx_strand_id
1 'polypeptide(L)'
;MHDIVIRSGKVVDGTGDAIRHVDIAIDNGLISAVGNDIGQGQIEIDASDYLVTPGFVDVHTHYDGQATWDPDMSPSSFHGVTTTVFGNCGVGFAPARSDSHDWLIQLMEGVEDIPGAALSEGIDWNWETFPEYLDALEEMPRVMDIATQVPHGSVRAMSWEKEAHETKNQHQTI
;
A
#
# COMPACT_ATOMS: atom_id res chain seq x y z
N MET A 1 -16.40 -19.20 -22.04
CA MET A 1 -16.59 -19.42 -20.60
C MET A 1 -15.50 -18.62 -19.92
N HIS A 2 -15.88 -17.74 -19.00
CA HIS A 2 -14.98 -16.83 -18.31
C HIS A 2 -14.45 -17.44 -17.01
N ASP A 3 -13.41 -16.89 -16.39
CA ASP A 3 -12.93 -17.38 -15.09
C ASP A 3 -13.91 -17.00 -13.98
N ILE A 4 -14.25 -15.71 -13.88
CA ILE A 4 -15.23 -15.18 -12.92
C ILE A 4 -16.25 -14.32 -13.67
N VAL A 5 -17.53 -14.41 -13.28
CA VAL A 5 -18.54 -13.43 -13.67
C VAL A 5 -19.25 -12.90 -12.44
N ILE A 6 -19.23 -11.58 -12.26
CA ILE A 6 -20.05 -10.86 -11.28
C ILE A 6 -21.38 -10.53 -11.95
N ARG A 7 -22.48 -11.04 -11.41
CA ARG A 7 -23.83 -11.00 -11.97
C ARG A 7 -24.67 -9.91 -11.34
N SER A 8 -25.47 -9.25 -12.17
CA SER A 8 -26.55 -8.33 -11.78
C SER A 8 -26.10 -7.18 -10.87
N GLY A 9 -24.84 -6.75 -10.98
CA GLY A 9 -24.27 -5.71 -10.13
C GLY A 9 -24.79 -4.32 -10.48
N LYS A 10 -24.92 -3.46 -9.45
CA LYS A 10 -25.05 -2.00 -9.61
C LYS A 10 -23.65 -1.41 -9.80
N VAL A 11 -23.20 -1.34 -11.04
CA VAL A 11 -21.83 -0.93 -11.38
C VAL A 11 -21.68 0.59 -11.29
N VAL A 12 -20.73 1.01 -10.45
CA VAL A 12 -20.21 2.38 -10.37
C VAL A 12 -18.75 2.32 -10.81
N ASP A 13 -18.46 2.68 -12.05
CA ASP A 13 -17.16 2.44 -12.69
C ASP A 13 -16.07 3.49 -12.38
N GLY A 14 -16.41 4.49 -11.55
CA GLY A 14 -15.48 5.53 -11.11
C GLY A 14 -15.30 6.71 -12.08
N THR A 15 -15.98 6.73 -13.23
CA THR A 15 -15.91 7.87 -14.18
C THR A 15 -16.73 9.08 -13.73
N GLY A 16 -17.65 8.87 -12.78
CA GLY A 16 -18.67 9.86 -12.40
C GLY A 16 -19.98 9.74 -13.18
N ASP A 17 -20.07 8.77 -14.10
CA ASP A 17 -21.31 8.49 -14.83
C ASP A 17 -22.39 7.86 -13.93
N ALA A 18 -23.61 7.80 -14.44
CA ALA A 18 -24.74 7.16 -13.75
C ALA A 18 -24.53 5.65 -13.58
N ILE A 19 -25.06 5.10 -12.48
CA ILE A 19 -25.01 3.67 -12.15
C ILE A 19 -25.61 2.83 -13.28
N ARG A 20 -24.92 1.75 -13.66
CA ARG A 20 -25.38 0.78 -14.67
C ARG A 20 -25.69 -0.56 -14.01
N HIS A 21 -26.78 -1.20 -14.41
CA HIS A 21 -27.09 -2.58 -14.01
C HIS A 21 -26.58 -3.51 -15.11
N VAL A 22 -25.40 -4.11 -14.89
CA VAL A 22 -24.70 -4.94 -15.87
C VAL A 22 -23.85 -6.00 -15.15
N ASP A 23 -23.49 -7.05 -15.88
CA ASP A 23 -22.53 -8.06 -15.43
C ASP A 23 -21.09 -7.62 -15.76
N ILE A 24 -20.12 -8.23 -15.08
CA ILE A 24 -18.67 -8.06 -15.34
C ILE A 24 -18.02 -9.44 -15.45
N ALA A 25 -17.32 -9.71 -16.56
CA ALA A 25 -16.45 -10.89 -16.68
C ALA A 25 -15.00 -10.53 -16.39
N ILE A 26 -14.30 -11.48 -15.75
CA ILE A 26 -12.89 -11.42 -15.45
C ILE A 26 -12.23 -12.68 -16.00
N ASP A 27 -11.15 -12.50 -16.77
CA ASP A 27 -10.31 -13.56 -17.32
C ASP A 27 -8.84 -13.23 -17.07
N ASN A 28 -8.08 -14.20 -16.56
CA ASN A 28 -6.66 -14.03 -16.22
C ASN A 28 -6.37 -12.77 -15.37
N GLY A 29 -7.25 -12.49 -14.40
CA GLY A 29 -7.14 -11.33 -13.50
C GLY A 29 -7.50 -9.98 -14.12
N LEU A 30 -7.95 -9.93 -15.37
CA LEU A 30 -8.35 -8.69 -16.05
C LEU A 30 -9.84 -8.68 -16.36
N ILE A 31 -10.46 -7.50 -16.29
CA ILE A 31 -11.84 -7.30 -16.76
C ILE A 31 -11.86 -7.53 -18.27
N SER A 32 -12.57 -8.56 -18.73
CA SER A 32 -12.62 -8.96 -20.13
C SER A 32 -13.91 -8.52 -20.84
N ALA A 33 -15.00 -8.30 -20.11
CA ALA A 33 -16.24 -7.76 -20.64
C ALA A 33 -17.11 -7.09 -19.56
N VAL A 34 -17.95 -6.13 -19.97
CA VAL A 34 -18.96 -5.47 -19.13
C VAL A 34 -20.25 -5.29 -19.96
N GLY A 35 -21.40 -5.74 -19.47
CA GLY A 35 -22.66 -5.76 -20.23
C GLY A 35 -23.70 -6.78 -19.71
N ASN A 36 -24.81 -6.94 -20.44
CA ASN A 36 -25.95 -7.77 -19.99
C ASN A 36 -26.01 -9.19 -20.60
N ASP A 37 -25.24 -9.44 -21.66
CA ASP A 37 -25.22 -10.72 -22.39
C ASP A 37 -23.84 -11.37 -22.30
N ILE A 38 -23.24 -11.33 -21.11
CA ILE A 38 -21.93 -11.95 -20.85
C ILE A 38 -22.16 -13.45 -20.61
N GLY A 39 -21.36 -14.29 -21.30
CA GLY A 39 -21.42 -15.74 -21.16
C GLY A 39 -21.17 -16.23 -19.73
N GLN A 40 -21.23 -17.55 -19.52
CA GLN A 40 -21.02 -18.14 -18.19
C GLN A 40 -19.58 -18.00 -17.68
N GLY A 41 -19.45 -17.83 -16.36
CA GLY A 41 -18.19 -17.94 -15.62
C GLY A 41 -17.99 -19.32 -15.02
N GLN A 42 -16.75 -19.72 -14.76
CA GLN A 42 -16.46 -20.88 -13.91
C GLN A 42 -16.90 -20.63 -12.47
N ILE A 43 -16.72 -19.39 -12.01
CA ILE A 43 -17.24 -18.86 -10.75
C ILE A 43 -18.26 -17.77 -11.09
N GLU A 44 -19.45 -17.84 -10.48
CA GLU A 44 -20.46 -16.79 -10.58
C GLU A 44 -20.74 -16.18 -9.21
N ILE A 45 -20.70 -14.85 -9.14
CA ILE A 45 -20.92 -14.07 -7.93
C ILE A 45 -22.21 -13.27 -8.11
N ASP A 46 -23.23 -13.50 -7.29
CA ASP A 46 -24.47 -12.73 -7.32
C ASP A 46 -24.29 -11.39 -6.57
N ALA A 47 -24.38 -10.28 -7.30
CA ALA A 47 -24.24 -8.92 -6.79
C ALA A 47 -25.55 -8.11 -6.90
N SER A 48 -26.72 -8.75 -7.04
CA SER A 48 -28.01 -8.11 -7.29
C SER A 48 -28.35 -6.93 -6.36
N ASP A 49 -27.99 -7.05 -5.08
CA ASP A 49 -28.27 -6.04 -4.06
C ASP A 49 -27.06 -5.14 -3.71
N TYR A 50 -25.92 -5.37 -4.36
CA TYR A 50 -24.65 -4.73 -4.01
C TYR A 50 -24.19 -3.73 -5.08
N LEU A 51 -23.39 -2.76 -4.65
CA LEU A 51 -22.59 -1.95 -5.56
C LEU A 51 -21.37 -2.77 -6.00
N VAL A 52 -21.02 -2.65 -7.27
CA VAL A 52 -19.76 -3.16 -7.81
C VAL A 52 -18.95 -1.95 -8.25
N THR A 53 -17.81 -1.73 -7.60
CA THR A 53 -16.92 -0.59 -7.83
C THR A 53 -15.53 -1.07 -8.21
N PRO A 54 -14.70 -0.22 -8.83
CA PRO A 54 -13.26 -0.39 -8.73
C PRO A 54 -12.85 -0.51 -7.26
N GLY A 55 -11.80 -1.29 -6.99
CA GLY A 55 -11.18 -1.29 -5.67
C GLY A 55 -10.63 0.10 -5.35
N PHE A 56 -10.65 0.47 -4.07
CA PHE A 56 -10.22 1.79 -3.66
C PHE A 56 -8.69 1.92 -3.72
N VAL A 57 -8.24 3.11 -4.12
CA VAL A 57 -6.83 3.49 -4.11
C VAL A 57 -6.60 4.43 -2.94
N ASP A 58 -5.94 3.93 -1.89
CA ASP A 58 -5.55 4.74 -0.75
C ASP A 58 -4.23 5.44 -1.06
N VAL A 59 -4.32 6.71 -1.45
CA VAL A 59 -3.17 7.49 -1.92
C VAL A 59 -2.28 8.00 -0.79
N HIS A 60 -2.65 7.81 0.47
CA HIS A 60 -1.94 8.40 1.60
C HIS A 60 -1.90 7.49 2.82
N THR A 61 -0.97 6.55 2.79
CA THR A 61 -0.71 5.63 3.90
C THR A 61 0.73 5.73 4.42
N HIS A 62 0.95 5.15 5.59
CA HIS A 62 2.24 4.98 6.25
C HIS A 62 2.56 3.50 6.49
N TYR A 63 2.31 2.69 5.46
CA TYR A 63 2.63 1.26 5.46
C TYR A 63 4.10 0.97 5.11
N ASP A 64 4.98 1.98 5.09
CA ASP A 64 6.40 1.86 4.77
C ASP A 64 7.11 0.70 5.49
N GLY A 65 6.79 0.51 6.77
CA GLY A 65 7.24 -0.64 7.54
C GLY A 65 6.34 -1.84 7.28
N GLN A 66 5.03 -1.69 7.50
CA GLN A 66 4.06 -2.79 7.48
C GLN A 66 4.07 -3.61 6.19
N ALA A 67 4.32 -2.96 5.05
CA ALA A 67 4.45 -3.60 3.75
C ALA A 67 5.61 -4.60 3.66
N THR A 68 6.46 -4.72 4.69
CA THR A 68 7.59 -5.66 4.74
C THR A 68 7.29 -6.93 5.54
N TRP A 69 6.18 -6.99 6.29
CA TRP A 69 5.83 -8.17 7.08
C TRP A 69 4.35 -8.59 7.02
N ASP A 70 3.42 -7.68 6.66
CA ASP A 70 1.99 -7.99 6.61
C ASP A 70 1.52 -8.21 5.17
N PRO A 71 1.34 -9.47 4.73
CA PRO A 71 0.83 -9.78 3.39
C PRO A 71 -0.64 -9.37 3.20
N ASP A 72 -1.39 -9.22 4.31
CA ASP A 72 -2.80 -8.88 4.28
C ASP A 72 -3.03 -7.36 4.20
N MET A 73 -2.00 -6.54 4.48
CA MET A 73 -2.07 -5.07 4.45
C MET A 73 -3.28 -4.52 5.24
N SER A 74 -3.50 -5.09 6.42
CA SER A 74 -4.66 -4.80 7.25
C SER A 74 -4.52 -3.43 7.95
N PRO A 75 -5.60 -2.65 8.12
CA PRO A 75 -6.98 -2.99 7.81
C PRO A 75 -7.45 -2.49 6.43
N SER A 76 -6.59 -1.89 5.60
CA SER A 76 -7.02 -1.28 4.33
C SER A 76 -7.68 -2.30 3.40
N SER A 77 -7.09 -3.48 3.26
CA SER A 77 -7.67 -4.57 2.45
C SER A 77 -9.08 -4.96 2.90
N PHE A 78 -9.36 -4.93 4.21
CA PHE A 78 -10.67 -5.24 4.78
C PHE A 78 -11.74 -4.18 4.49
N HIS A 79 -11.32 -2.97 4.08
CA HIS A 79 -12.20 -1.85 3.77
C HIS A 79 -12.34 -1.61 2.25
N GLY A 80 -11.96 -2.58 1.42
CA GLY A 80 -12.13 -2.52 -0.04
C GLY A 80 -11.01 -1.77 -0.76
N VAL A 81 -9.90 -1.46 -0.08
CA VAL A 81 -8.70 -0.91 -0.71
C VAL A 81 -7.96 -2.04 -1.43
N THR A 82 -7.67 -1.83 -2.71
CA THR A 82 -6.90 -2.77 -3.55
C THR A 82 -5.54 -2.23 -3.93
N THR A 83 -5.27 -0.94 -3.67
CA THR A 83 -3.96 -0.34 -3.90
C THR A 83 -3.65 0.70 -2.82
N THR A 84 -2.47 0.66 -2.22
CA THR A 84 -2.00 1.70 -1.30
C THR A 84 -0.76 2.40 -1.81
N VAL A 85 -0.64 3.69 -1.50
CA VAL A 85 0.56 4.49 -1.72
C VAL A 85 1.14 4.93 -0.38
N PHE A 86 2.43 4.66 -0.15
CA PHE A 86 3.18 5.08 1.03
C PHE A 86 4.51 5.79 0.69
N GLY A 87 5.34 6.10 1.68
CA GLY A 87 6.44 7.06 1.55
C GLY A 87 5.97 8.52 1.60
N ASN A 88 4.82 8.74 2.24
CA ASN A 88 4.19 10.05 2.37
C ASN A 88 4.85 10.90 3.46
N CYS A 89 4.49 12.18 3.52
CA CYS A 89 4.97 13.14 4.54
C CYS A 89 6.50 13.29 4.63
N GLY A 90 7.23 12.76 3.64
CA GLY A 90 8.68 12.68 3.66
C GLY A 90 9.24 11.71 4.69
N VAL A 91 8.43 10.82 5.25
CA VAL A 91 8.85 9.78 6.21
C VAL A 91 8.73 8.40 5.57
N GLY A 92 9.60 7.49 5.98
CA GLY A 92 9.65 6.12 5.47
C GLY A 92 11.04 5.51 5.64
N PHE A 93 11.22 4.29 5.14
CA PHE A 93 12.37 3.47 5.52
C PHE A 93 13.33 3.16 4.37
N ALA A 94 13.27 3.87 3.24
CA ALA A 94 14.21 3.68 2.14
C ALA A 94 14.52 4.99 1.39
N PRO A 95 15.80 5.28 1.04
CA PRO A 95 17.00 4.53 1.39
C PRO A 95 17.31 4.62 2.90
N ALA A 96 17.96 3.61 3.45
CA ALA A 96 18.24 3.52 4.89
C ALA A 96 19.54 2.76 5.18
N ARG A 97 20.60 3.50 5.53
CA ARG A 97 21.83 2.86 6.04
C ARG A 97 21.55 2.23 7.40
N SER A 98 22.27 1.15 7.68
CA SER A 98 22.27 0.49 8.99
C SER A 98 22.47 1.44 10.18
N ASP A 99 23.27 2.49 10.03
CA ASP A 99 23.50 3.47 11.11
C ASP A 99 22.43 4.56 11.24
N SER A 100 21.40 4.52 10.39
CA SER A 100 20.26 5.46 10.39
C SER A 100 18.92 4.85 10.80
N HIS A 101 18.84 3.53 11.01
CA HIS A 101 17.59 2.82 11.29
C HIS A 101 16.85 3.37 12.50
N ASP A 102 17.52 3.54 13.64
CA ASP A 102 16.93 4.09 14.86
C ASP A 102 16.36 5.50 14.66
N TRP A 103 17.08 6.33 13.90
CA TRP A 103 16.64 7.69 13.61
C TRP A 103 15.40 7.71 12.72
N LEU A 104 15.32 6.82 11.74
CA LEU A 104 14.15 6.69 10.86
C LEU A 104 12.93 6.15 11.62
N ILE A 105 13.13 5.21 12.54
CA ILE A 105 12.07 4.72 13.43
C ILE A 105 11.56 5.86 14.31
N GLN A 106 12.44 6.63 14.95
CA GLN A 106 12.05 7.80 15.75
C GLN A 106 11.35 8.88 14.93
N LEU A 107 11.77 9.09 13.68
CA LEU A 107 11.10 10.02 12.77
C LEU A 107 9.67 9.56 12.46
N MET A 108 9.48 8.28 12.13
CA MET A 108 8.15 7.73 11.86
C MET A 108 7.26 7.80 13.10
N GLU A 109 7.76 7.37 14.25
CA GLU A 109 7.04 7.42 15.53
C GLU A 109 6.63 8.86 15.88
N GLY A 110 7.54 9.83 15.72
CA GLY A 110 7.27 11.22 16.06
C GLY A 110 6.29 11.95 15.12
N VAL A 111 6.16 11.50 13.87
CA VAL A 111 5.28 12.15 12.87
C VAL A 111 3.93 11.44 12.77
N GLU A 112 3.94 10.11 12.73
CA GLU A 112 2.77 9.28 12.40
C GLU A 112 2.21 8.51 13.61
N ASP A 113 2.81 8.68 14.80
CA ASP A 113 2.38 8.04 16.05
C ASP A 113 2.35 6.49 15.96
N ILE A 114 3.16 5.92 15.05
CA ILE A 114 3.34 4.48 14.92
C ILE A 114 4.34 4.02 15.99
N PRO A 115 3.99 3.08 16.89
CA PRO A 115 4.88 2.67 17.97
C PRO A 115 6.23 2.18 17.46
N GLY A 116 7.33 2.78 17.93
CA GLY A 116 8.68 2.40 17.50
C GLY A 116 9.00 0.93 17.75
N ALA A 117 8.43 0.34 18.81
CA ALA A 117 8.56 -1.09 19.11
C ALA A 117 8.02 -1.98 17.98
N ALA A 118 6.83 -1.66 17.44
CA ALA A 118 6.23 -2.41 16.33
C ALA A 118 7.10 -2.34 15.07
N LEU A 119 7.68 -1.17 14.79
CA LEU A 119 8.60 -0.97 13.67
C LEU A 119 9.92 -1.73 13.86
N SER A 120 10.49 -1.69 15.07
CA SER A 120 11.75 -2.37 15.37
C SER A 120 11.65 -3.90 15.35
N GLU A 121 10.48 -4.45 15.70
CA GLU A 121 10.23 -5.89 15.66
C GLU A 121 9.80 -6.38 14.28
N GLY A 122 9.03 -5.56 13.55
CA GLY A 122 8.43 -5.95 12.27
C GLY A 122 9.35 -5.76 11.06
N ILE A 123 10.17 -4.72 11.04
CA ILE A 123 11.01 -4.40 9.88
C ILE A 123 12.20 -5.36 9.82
N ASP A 124 12.26 -6.16 8.74
CA ASP A 124 13.48 -6.89 8.36
C ASP A 124 14.30 -6.05 7.40
N TRP A 125 15.42 -5.49 7.88
CA TRP A 125 16.27 -4.60 7.11
C TRP A 125 17.16 -5.38 6.14
N ASN A 126 16.68 -5.62 4.94
CA ASN A 126 17.42 -6.28 3.85
C ASN A 126 17.76 -5.34 2.67
N TRP A 127 17.65 -4.02 2.87
CA TRP A 127 18.03 -2.99 1.90
C TRP A 127 18.85 -1.85 2.52
N GLU A 128 19.63 -1.16 1.70
CA GLU A 128 20.15 0.17 2.03
C GLU A 128 19.70 1.23 1.00
N THR A 129 19.55 0.83 -0.26
CA THR A 129 19.15 1.70 -1.36
C THR A 129 17.66 1.58 -1.67
N PHE A 130 17.10 2.56 -2.38
CA PHE A 130 15.70 2.51 -2.77
C PHE A 130 15.38 1.37 -3.76
N PRO A 131 16.22 1.04 -4.76
CA PRO A 131 15.99 -0.14 -5.60
C PRO A 131 15.98 -1.46 -4.81
N GLU A 132 16.91 -1.64 -3.85
CA GLU A 132 16.91 -2.83 -2.98
C GLU A 132 15.63 -2.93 -2.14
N TYR A 133 15.08 -1.78 -1.70
CA TYR A 133 13.78 -1.76 -1.02
C TYR A 133 12.64 -2.20 -1.95
N LEU A 134 12.65 -1.79 -3.22
CA LEU A 134 11.66 -2.27 -4.19
C LEU A 134 11.79 -3.77 -4.43
N ASP A 135 13.01 -4.30 -4.50
CA ASP A 135 13.25 -5.75 -4.63
C ASP A 135 12.74 -6.51 -3.39
N ALA A 136 13.03 -6.00 -2.18
CA ALA A 136 12.55 -6.57 -0.93
C ALA A 136 11.01 -6.53 -0.83
N LEU A 137 10.38 -5.46 -1.33
CA LEU A 137 8.94 -5.41 -1.44
C LEU A 137 8.43 -6.47 -2.42
N GLU A 138 8.96 -6.57 -3.63
CA GLU A 138 8.52 -7.52 -4.66
C GLU A 138 8.57 -8.98 -4.20
N GLU A 139 9.51 -9.36 -3.34
CA GLU A 139 9.64 -10.73 -2.83
C GLU A 139 8.47 -11.20 -1.96
N MET A 140 7.72 -10.29 -1.34
CA MET A 140 6.62 -10.66 -0.44
C MET A 140 5.28 -10.82 -1.20
N PRO A 141 4.62 -11.99 -1.13
CA PRO A 141 3.26 -12.13 -1.62
C PRO A 141 2.31 -11.20 -0.88
N ARG A 142 1.41 -10.49 -1.58
CA ARG A 142 0.42 -9.59 -0.98
C ARG A 142 -0.96 -9.79 -1.58
N VAL A 143 -1.98 -9.46 -0.77
CA VAL A 143 -3.39 -9.50 -1.20
C VAL A 143 -3.82 -8.29 -2.02
N MET A 144 -3.00 -7.24 -2.06
CA MET A 144 -3.30 -5.98 -2.73
C MET A 144 -2.04 -5.33 -3.31
N ASP A 145 -2.23 -4.43 -4.26
CA ASP A 145 -1.14 -3.70 -4.91
C ASP A 145 -0.56 -2.63 -3.97
N ILE A 146 0.72 -2.34 -4.17
CA ILE A 146 1.43 -1.29 -3.44
C ILE A 146 2.18 -0.37 -4.39
N ALA A 147 2.30 0.88 -4.01
CA ALA A 147 3.21 1.85 -4.61
C ALA A 147 3.92 2.64 -3.51
N THR A 148 5.16 3.00 -3.75
CA THR A 148 5.96 3.74 -2.76
C THR A 148 6.64 4.95 -3.37
N GLN A 149 6.66 6.03 -2.62
CA GLN A 149 7.43 7.24 -2.92
C GLN A 149 8.81 7.16 -2.26
N VAL A 150 9.75 7.98 -2.71
CA VAL A 150 11.05 8.15 -2.05
C VAL A 150 10.90 9.23 -0.96
N PRO A 151 10.97 8.90 0.34
CA PRO A 151 10.76 9.87 1.40
C PRO A 151 11.97 10.78 1.57
N HIS A 152 11.72 12.07 1.65
CA HIS A 152 12.76 13.09 1.83
C HIS A 152 13.58 12.89 3.12
N GLY A 153 12.97 12.45 4.22
CA GLY A 153 13.64 12.15 5.48
C GLY A 153 14.69 11.04 5.34
N SER A 154 14.34 9.97 4.64
CA SER A 154 15.23 8.84 4.33
C SER A 154 16.41 9.30 3.46
N VAL A 155 16.15 10.12 2.43
CA VAL A 155 17.20 10.73 1.59
C VAL A 155 18.14 11.63 2.41
N ARG A 156 17.61 12.39 3.38
CA ARG A 156 18.43 13.22 4.27
C ARG A 156 19.31 12.38 5.19
N ALA A 157 18.75 11.33 5.80
CA ALA A 157 19.53 10.39 6.61
C ALA A 157 20.68 9.79 5.79
N MET A 158 20.41 9.44 4.53
CA MET A 158 21.40 8.92 3.59
C MET A 158 22.52 9.93 3.23
N SER A 159 22.27 11.24 3.37
CA SER A 159 23.22 12.29 2.97
C SER A 159 23.99 12.92 4.14
N TRP A 160 23.51 12.74 5.37
CA TRP A 160 24.11 13.35 6.55
C TRP A 160 25.23 12.50 7.16
N GLU A 161 26.30 13.19 7.58
CA GLU A 161 27.33 12.61 8.44
C GLU A 161 26.76 12.37 9.84
N LYS A 162 27.24 11.32 10.50
CA LYS A 162 26.70 10.76 11.75
C LYS A 162 26.50 11.80 12.87
N GLU A 163 27.37 12.81 12.97
CA GLU A 163 27.33 13.87 13.98
C GLU A 163 26.10 14.80 13.88
N ALA A 164 25.47 14.90 12.70
CA ALA A 164 24.29 15.75 12.50
C ALA A 164 23.00 15.18 13.10
N HIS A 165 22.95 13.87 13.39
CA HIS A 165 21.77 13.21 13.96
C HIS A 165 21.60 13.50 15.47
N GLU A 166 22.70 13.71 16.19
CA GLU A 166 22.70 13.87 17.66
C GLU A 166 22.36 15.29 18.12
N THR A 167 22.59 16.31 17.28
CA THR A 167 22.53 17.73 17.68
C THR A 167 21.11 18.27 17.86
N LYS A 168 20.08 17.60 17.33
CA LYS A 168 18.67 18.07 17.43
C LYS A 168 17.95 17.65 18.70
N ASN A 169 18.31 16.52 19.31
CA ASN A 169 17.66 16.05 20.55
C ASN A 169 18.04 16.88 21.79
N GLN A 170 19.04 17.76 21.69
CA GLN A 170 19.43 18.64 22.80
C GLN A 170 18.63 19.96 22.87
N HIS A 171 17.81 20.29 21.86
CA HIS A 171 17.13 21.60 21.79
C HIS A 171 15.61 21.55 22.01
N GLN A 172 15.03 20.39 22.35
CA GLN A 172 13.59 20.26 22.63
C GLN A 172 13.22 20.21 24.13
N THR A 173 14.16 20.52 25.03
CA THR A 173 13.83 20.74 26.45
C THR A 173 13.85 22.23 26.77
N ILE A 174 12.71 22.91 26.58
CA ILE A 174 12.35 24.14 27.30
C ILE A 174 10.86 24.07 27.61
#